data_AF-A0A2G6D9Y2-F1
#
_entry.id   AF-A0A2G6D9Y2-F1
#
_cell.length_a   1.000
_cell.length_b   1.000
_cell.length_c   1.000
_cell.angle_alpha   90.00
_cell.angle_beta   90.00
_cell.angle_gamma   90.00
#
_symmetry.space_group_name_H-M   'P 1'
#
loop_
_entity.id
_entity.type
_entity.pdbx_description
1 polymer ?
#
loop_
_entity_poly.entity_id
_entity_poly.type
_entity_poly.pdbx_seq_one_letter_code
_entity_poly.pdbx_strand_id
1 'polypeptide(L)' 'MNTSELPSLNLKTIMAGQKQVILKHGNKPYLLSITRRGKLILTAAEFDGAEEIGSTQPSTQ' A
#
# COMPACT_ATOMS: atom_id res chain seq x y z
N MET A 1 8.40 26.30 4.89
CA MET A 1 7.96 25.69 3.61
C MET A 1 6.47 25.93 3.48
N ASN A 2 6.03 26.57 2.40
CA ASN A 2 4.61 26.75 2.12
C ASN A 2 4.06 25.45 1.55
N THR A 3 3.01 24.91 2.14
CA THR A 3 2.40 23.63 1.70
C THR A 3 1.80 23.70 0.29
N SER A 4 1.60 24.91 -0.24
CA SER A 4 1.13 25.17 -1.62
C SER A 4 2.13 24.77 -2.71
N GLU A 5 3.41 24.57 -2.37
CA GLU A 5 4.46 24.19 -3.33
C GLU A 5 4.64 22.66 -3.43
N LEU A 6 4.00 21.91 -2.54
CA LEU A 6 4.07 20.44 -2.57
C LEU A 6 3.12 19.90 -3.65
N PRO A 7 3.56 18.87 -4.41
CA PRO A 7 2.66 18.12 -5.28
C PRO A 7 1.45 17.63 -4.49
N SER A 8 0.26 17.97 -4.97
CA SER A 8 -1.00 17.53 -4.38
C SER A 8 -1.62 16.43 -5.23
N LEU A 9 -2.24 15.46 -4.57
CA LEU A 9 -2.93 14.36 -5.23
C LEU A 9 -4.30 14.14 -4.60
N ASN A 10 -5.30 13.88 -5.44
CA ASN A 10 -6.64 13.60 -4.97
C ASN A 10 -6.68 12.24 -4.27
N LEU A 11 -7.08 12.26 -3.00
CA LEU A 11 -7.18 11.05 -2.18
C LEU A 11 -8.08 9.97 -2.81
N LYS A 12 -9.18 10.37 -3.46
CA LYS A 12 -10.11 9.44 -4.13
C LYS A 12 -9.41 8.64 -5.23
N THR A 13 -8.44 9.26 -5.92
CA THR A 13 -7.63 8.62 -6.94
C THR A 13 -6.69 7.58 -6.33
N ILE A 14 -5.99 7.94 -5.25
CA ILE A 14 -5.05 7.03 -4.56
C ILE A 14 -5.79 5.83 -3.96
N MET A 15 -6.95 6.07 -3.35
CA MET A 15 -7.70 5.03 -2.65
C MET A 15 -8.65 4.23 -3.56
N ALA A 16 -8.76 4.55 -4.85
CA ALA A 16 -9.68 3.91 -5.80
C ALA A 16 -11.13 3.79 -5.28
N GLY A 17 -11.60 4.81 -4.54
CA GLY A 17 -12.92 4.81 -3.90
C GLY A 17 -13.08 3.92 -2.67
N GLN A 18 -12.02 3.23 -2.24
CA GLN A 18 -12.00 2.39 -1.05
C GLN A 18 -11.71 3.20 0.22
N LYS A 19 -11.99 2.61 1.38
CA LYS A 19 -11.67 3.22 2.69
C LYS A 19 -10.27 2.92 3.18
N GLN A 20 -9.57 2.01 2.50
CA GLN A 20 -8.23 1.55 2.83
C GLN A 20 -7.46 1.22 1.54
N VAL A 21 -6.15 1.46 1.53
CA VAL A 21 -5.25 1.10 0.42
C VAL A 21 -3.86 0.77 0.97
N ILE A 22 -3.20 -0.22 0.36
CA ILE A 22 -1.79 -0.53 0.64
C ILE A 22 -0.90 0.35 -0.25
N LEU A 23 -0.08 1.17 0.38
CA LEU A 23 0.98 1.94 -0.25
C LEU A 23 2.28 1.12 -0.18
N LYS A 24 2.85 0.80 -1.34
CA LYS A 24 4.13 0.08 -1.43
C LYS A 24 5.26 1.09 -1.43
N HIS A 25 6.21 0.97 -0.51
CA HIS A 25 7.42 1.78 -0.49
C HIS A 25 8.64 0.86 -0.31
N GLY A 26 9.20 0.42 -1.44
CA GLY A 26 10.19 -0.66 -1.45
C GLY A 26 9.63 -1.91 -0.75
N ASN A 27 10.40 -2.46 0.19
CA ASN A 27 10.02 -3.65 0.96
C ASN A 27 9.17 -3.33 2.20
N LYS A 28 8.75 -2.07 2.38
CA LYS A 28 7.94 -1.63 3.52
C LYS A 28 6.53 -1.25 3.04
N PRO A 29 5.53 -2.12 3.23
CA PRO A 29 4.15 -1.76 2.94
C PRO A 29 3.58 -0.88 4.05
N TYR A 30 2.69 0.03 3.66
CA TYR A 30 1.96 0.88 4.59
C TYR A 30 0.46 0.81 4.29
N LEU A 31 -0.36 0.74 5.32
CA LEU A 31 -1.81 0.87 5.21
C LEU A 31 -2.20 2.33 5.37
N LEU A 32 -2.78 2.92 4.33
CA LEU A 32 -3.49 4.20 4.42
C LEU A 32 -4.98 3.92 4.58
N SER A 33 -5.59 4.46 5.62
CA SER A 33 -7.04 4.34 5.87
C SER A 33 -7.69 5.70 6.13
N ILE A 34 -8.95 5.85 5.73
CA ILE A 34 -9.78 7.01 6.06
C ILE A 34 -10.85 6.62 7.07
N THR A 35 -10.91 7.37 8.17
CA THR A 35 -11.91 7.20 9.23
C THR A 35 -13.28 7.72 8.78
N ARG A 36 -14.36 7.32 9.48
CA ARG A 36 -15.73 7.83 9.22
C ARG A 36 -15.83 9.36 9.29
N ARG A 37 -14.95 10.02 10.06
CA ARG A 37 -14.90 11.49 10.22
C ARG A 37 -13.91 12.18 9.28
N GLY A 38 -13.36 11.46 8.31
CA GLY A 38 -12.49 12.03 7.27
C GLY A 38 -11.01 12.17 7.65
N LYS A 39 -10.59 11.73 8.85
CA LYS A 39 -9.16 11.68 9.21
C LYS A 39 -8.46 10.55 8.48
N LEU A 40 -7.21 10.78 8.07
CA LEU A 40 -6.32 9.76 7.51
C LEU A 40 -5.44 9.16 8.62
N ILE A 41 -5.23 7.84 8.54
CA ILE A 41 -4.31 7.10 9.40
C ILE A 41 -3.37 6.32 8.48
N LEU A 42 -2.07 6.48 8.69
CA LEU A 42 -1.02 5.72 8.04
C LEU A 42 -0.36 4.80 9.07
N THR A 43 -0.34 3.50 8.79
CA THR A 43 0.23 2.48 9.68
C THR A 43 1.17 1.59 8.88
N ALA A 44 2.22 1.06 9.51
CA ALA A 44 2.99 -0.02 8.88
C ALA A 44 2.06 -1.20 8.60
N ALA A 45 2.15 -1.78 7.42
CA ALA A 45 1.48 -3.03 7.11
C ALA A 45 2.55 -4.12 7.09
N GLU A 46 2.52 -5.00 8.07
CA GLU A 46 3.35 -6.20 8.05
C GLU A 46 2.72 -7.17 7.04
N PHE A 47 3.52 -7.62 6.08
CA PHE A 47 3.09 -8.61 5.11
C PHE A 47 3.56 -9.97 5.64
N ASP A 48 2.70 -10.70 6.34
CA ASP A 48 2.96 -12.06 6.84
C ASP A 48 2.89 -13.12 5.72
N GLY A 49 3.37 -12.78 4.52
CA GLY A 49 3.37 -13.65 3.35
C GLY A 49 4.73 -14.31 3.16
N ALA A 50 4.97 -15.38 3.90
CA ALA A 50 5.89 -16.43 3.48
C ALA A 50 5.32 -17.17 2.25
N GLU A 51 6.24 -17.61 1.37
CA GLU A 51 6.09 -18.48 0.19
C GLU A 51 5.31 -17.86 -1.00
N GLU A 52 5.74 -17.91 -2.26
CA GLU A 52 6.32 -19.04 -2.99
C GLU A 52 6.97 -18.52 -4.30
N ILE A 53 8.29 -18.67 -4.48
CA ILE A 53 8.82 -19.01 -5.82
C ILE A 53 9.24 -20.46 -5.75
N GLY A 54 8.24 -21.32 -5.96
CA GLY A 54 8.43 -22.72 -6.23
C GLY A 54 9.43 -22.86 -7.36
N SER A 55 10.59 -23.41 -7.03
CA SER A 55 11.50 -23.98 -8.00
C SER A 55 10.86 -25.28 -8.49
N THR A 56 9.84 -25.19 -9.34
CA THR A 56 9.36 -26.37 -10.08
C THR A 56 10.41 -26.69 -11.13
N GLN A 57 11.41 -27.51 -10.76
CA GLN A 57 12.19 -28.26 -11.73
C GLN A 57 11.20 -29.15 -12.51
N PRO A 58 11.15 -29.07 -13.86
CA PRO A 58 10.46 -30.09 -14.63
C PRO A 58 11.30 -31.37 -14.55
N SER A 59 10.79 -32.38 -13.85
CA SER A 59 11.31 -33.75 -13.93
C SER A 59 11.22 -34.20 -15.39
N THR A 60 12.37 -34.45 -16.01
CA THR A 60 12.46 -35.18 -17.28
C THR A 60 13.37 -36.38 -17.07
N GLN A 61 12.82 -37.54 -17.44
CA GLN A 61 13.37 -38.92 -17.50
C GLN A 61 13.38 -39.73 -16.20
#